data_AF-A0A2G2XPC7-F1
#
_entry.id   AF-A0A2G2XPC7-F1
#
_cell.length_a   1.000
_cell.length_b   1.000
_cell.length_c   1.000
_cell.angle_alpha   90.00
_cell.angle_beta   90.00
_cell.angle_gamma   90.00
#
_symmetry.space_group_name_H-M   'P 1'
#
loop_
_entity.id
_entity.type
_entity.pdbx_description
1 polymer ?
#
loop_
_entity_poly.entity_id
_entity_poly.type
_entity_poly.pdbx_seq_one_letter_code
_entity_poly.pdbx_strand_id
1 'polypeptide(L)'
;MRLIGAADRGLQMMVQRALQRRAFGKFIAQHGSFLSDVARCRINLEKTRLLVLEAAHQLDRLGNKKARGTIAMAKVDAPNMALKVLDTAMQVHGGAGLSGDTVLAHLWATARTLRIADGPDEVHLGQSRRWNYREPDSERITDNICSMIIDFDSSTNVVSSYVVEKLELICIKYNDFGELKTTKQCMISFSIGRYSDNVLCDVIPMQDCLIKLGRP
;
A
#
# COMPACT_ATOMS: atom_id res chain seq x y z
N MET A 1 -12.68 7.33 14.69
CA MET A 1 -11.33 7.75 15.10
C MET A 1 -11.26 9.27 15.23
N ARG A 2 -11.06 9.81 16.45
CA ARG A 2 -11.07 11.27 16.72
C ARG A 2 -9.89 12.04 16.12
N LEU A 3 -8.79 11.34 15.82
CA LEU A 3 -7.56 11.92 15.28
C LEU A 3 -7.70 12.54 13.89
N ILE A 4 -8.62 12.04 13.05
CA ILE A 4 -8.91 12.67 11.75
C ILE A 4 -9.45 14.09 11.97
N GLY A 5 -10.35 14.28 12.94
CA GLY A 5 -10.86 15.59 13.30
C GLY A 5 -9.78 16.52 13.88
N ALA A 6 -8.88 15.98 14.70
CA ALA A 6 -7.74 16.74 15.23
C ALA A 6 -6.80 17.22 14.10
N ALA A 7 -6.49 16.34 13.14
CA ALA A 7 -5.68 16.68 11.98
C ALA A 7 -6.36 17.73 11.09
N ASP A 8 -7.67 17.60 10.84
CA ASP A 8 -8.42 18.57 10.04
C ASP A 8 -8.46 19.95 10.71
N ARG A 9 -8.62 19.98 12.04
CA ARG A 9 -8.51 21.22 12.82
C ARG A 9 -7.11 21.83 12.72
N GLY A 10 -6.06 21.01 12.83
CA GLY A 10 -4.68 21.45 12.66
C GLY A 10 -4.43 22.05 11.26
N LEU A 11 -4.95 21.40 10.21
CA LEU A 11 -4.88 21.87 8.83
C LEU A 11 -5.58 23.22 8.64
N GLN A 12 -6.77 23.40 9.22
CA GLN A 12 -7.49 24.68 9.19
C GLN A 12 -6.69 25.80 9.89
N MET A 13 -6.18 25.53 11.09
CA MET A 13 -5.35 26.49 11.82
C MET A 13 -4.08 26.86 11.04
N MET A 14 -3.43 25.87 10.41
CA MET A 14 -2.27 26.07 9.56
C MET A 14 -2.56 27.04 8.40
N VAL A 15 -3.66 26.83 7.67
CA VAL A 15 -4.06 27.70 6.56
C VAL A 15 -4.41 29.10 7.04
N GLN A 16 -5.18 29.22 8.13
CA GLN A 16 -5.52 30.51 8.73
C GLN A 16 -4.28 31.30 9.13
N ARG A 17 -3.33 30.65 9.82
CA ARG A 17 -2.06 31.28 10.21
C ARG A 17 -1.25 31.72 9.00
N ALA A 18 -1.22 30.91 7.94
CA ALA A 18 -0.44 31.20 6.76
C ALA A 18 -0.95 32.40 5.96
N LEU A 19 -2.27 32.64 5.99
CA LEU A 19 -2.92 33.79 5.37
C LEU A 19 -2.77 35.08 6.20
N GLN A 20 -2.55 34.99 7.51
CA GLN A 20 -2.44 36.14 8.40
C GLN A 20 -0.99 36.60 8.62
N ARG A 21 -0.03 35.67 8.63
CA ARG A 21 1.38 35.96 8.96
C ARG A 21 2.19 36.28 7.72
N ARG A 22 2.90 37.42 7.73
CA ARG A 22 3.93 37.77 6.75
C ARG A 22 5.33 37.44 7.24
N ALA A 23 6.14 36.79 6.40
CA ALA A 23 7.55 36.53 6.62
C ALA A 23 8.30 36.81 5.32
N PHE A 24 9.48 37.46 5.42
CA PHE A 24 10.29 37.82 4.25
C PHE A 24 9.51 38.60 3.18
N GLY A 25 8.69 39.57 3.61
CA GLY A 25 7.92 40.45 2.72
C GLY A 25 6.66 39.84 2.07
N LYS A 26 6.37 38.56 2.30
CA LYS A 26 5.20 37.86 1.71
C LYS A 26 4.40 37.13 2.80
N PHE A 27 3.13 36.82 2.53
CA PHE A 27 2.38 35.90 3.40
C PHE A 27 2.99 34.51 3.35
N ILE A 28 2.93 33.75 4.44
CA ILE A 28 3.41 32.35 4.45
C ILE A 28 2.74 31.54 3.32
N ALA A 29 1.44 31.80 3.08
CA ALA A 29 0.68 31.16 2.01
C ALA A 29 1.24 31.36 0.59
N GLN A 30 2.08 32.37 0.38
CA GLN A 30 2.67 32.70 -0.92
C GLN A 30 4.06 32.07 -1.15
N HIS A 31 4.60 31.36 -0.16
CA HIS A 31 5.85 30.62 -0.32
C HIS A 31 5.60 29.27 -0.99
N GLY A 32 6.42 28.91 -1.97
CA GLY A 32 6.16 27.74 -2.84
C GLY A 32 6.11 26.39 -2.10
N SER A 33 6.89 26.23 -1.03
CA SER A 33 6.86 25.01 -0.20
C SER A 33 5.52 24.81 0.50
N PHE A 34 4.90 25.89 0.97
CA PHE A 34 3.69 25.83 1.78
C PHE A 34 2.51 25.15 1.04
N LEU A 35 2.28 25.51 -0.22
CA LEU A 35 1.19 24.92 -1.01
C LEU A 35 1.38 23.40 -1.18
N SER A 36 2.63 22.97 -1.38
CA SER A 36 2.97 21.55 -1.50
C SER A 36 2.75 20.81 -0.18
N ASP A 37 3.11 21.43 0.94
CA ASP A 37 2.95 20.82 2.27
C ASP A 37 1.47 20.67 2.65
N VAL A 38 0.66 21.71 2.41
CA VAL A 38 -0.78 21.68 2.62
C VAL A 38 -1.44 20.61 1.75
N ALA A 39 -1.05 20.51 0.47
CA ALA A 39 -1.58 19.49 -0.43
C ALA A 39 -1.25 18.07 0.05
N ARG A 40 0.00 17.81 0.47
CA ARG A 40 0.41 16.51 1.05
C ARG A 40 -0.35 16.20 2.33
N CYS A 41 -0.57 17.19 3.20
CA CYS A 41 -1.37 17.03 4.41
C CYS A 41 -2.81 16.62 4.07
N ARG A 42 -3.43 17.31 3.10
CA ARG A 42 -4.80 17.01 2.67
C ARG A 42 -4.92 15.61 2.08
N ILE A 43 -4.00 15.22 1.21
CA ILE A 43 -3.97 13.88 0.60
C ILE A 43 -3.86 12.79 1.68
N ASN A 44 -2.93 12.95 2.62
CA ASN A 44 -2.78 11.97 3.71
C ASN A 44 -4.04 11.88 4.58
N LEU A 45 -4.67 13.01 4.88
CA LEU A 45 -5.89 13.05 5.68
C LEU A 45 -7.04 12.30 5.00
N GLU A 46 -7.27 12.55 3.70
CA GLU A 46 -8.33 11.84 2.96
C GLU A 46 -8.03 10.34 2.80
N LYS A 47 -6.77 9.98 2.53
CA LYS A 47 -6.33 8.58 2.48
C LYS A 47 -6.64 7.84 3.78
N THR A 48 -6.24 8.42 4.91
CA THR A 48 -6.51 7.83 6.23
C THR A 48 -8.02 7.79 6.51
N ARG A 49 -8.77 8.82 6.12
CA ARG A 49 -10.24 8.83 6.30
C ARG A 49 -10.90 7.67 5.57
N LEU A 50 -10.51 7.41 4.31
CA LEU A 50 -11.01 6.26 3.55
C LEU A 50 -10.61 4.92 4.19
N LEU A 51 -9.37 4.78 4.65
CA LEU A 51 -8.90 3.57 5.34
C LEU A 51 -9.72 3.28 6.63
N VAL A 52 -10.04 4.32 7.39
CA VAL A 52 -10.85 4.19 8.61
C VAL A 52 -12.29 3.81 8.30
N LEU A 53 -12.88 4.38 7.23
CA LEU A 53 -14.22 4.01 6.78
C LEU A 53 -14.27 2.57 6.29
N GLU A 54 -13.25 2.12 5.55
CA GLU A 54 -13.13 0.72 5.12
C GLU A 54 -12.99 -0.22 6.32
N ALA A 55 -12.19 0.15 7.33
CA ALA A 55 -12.09 -0.64 8.56
C ALA A 55 -13.43 -0.75 9.30
N ALA A 56 -14.20 0.35 9.36
CA ALA A 56 -15.54 0.35 9.95
C ALA A 56 -16.52 -0.52 9.15
N HIS A 57 -16.53 -0.38 7.81
CA HIS A 57 -17.38 -1.17 6.92
C HIS A 57 -17.10 -2.68 7.03
N GLN A 58 -15.83 -3.07 7.05
CA GLN A 58 -15.45 -4.48 7.26
C GLN A 58 -15.83 -4.98 8.64
N LEU A 59 -15.70 -4.14 9.67
CA LEU A 59 -16.10 -4.48 11.03
C LEU A 59 -17.60 -4.78 11.09
N ASP A 60 -18.42 -3.91 10.50
CA ASP A 60 -19.88 -4.04 10.48
C ASP A 60 -20.33 -5.28 9.68
N ARG A 61 -19.66 -5.58 8.55
CA ARG A 61 -20.04 -6.70 7.66
C ARG A 61 -19.50 -8.06 8.09
N LEU A 62 -18.26 -8.12 8.57
CA LEU A 62 -17.51 -9.37 8.76
C LEU A 62 -17.20 -9.66 10.24
N GLY A 63 -17.41 -8.68 11.12
CA GLY A 63 -17.09 -8.77 12.55
C GLY A 63 -15.60 -8.64 12.86
N ASN A 64 -15.29 -8.49 14.16
CA ASN A 64 -13.95 -8.19 14.67
C ASN A 64 -12.83 -9.12 14.17
N LYS A 65 -13.06 -10.43 14.11
CA LYS A 65 -12.00 -11.40 13.76
C LYS A 65 -11.53 -11.24 12.32
N LYS A 66 -12.45 -11.00 11.39
CA LYS A 66 -12.16 -10.85 9.96
C LYS A 66 -11.75 -9.42 9.60
N ALA A 67 -12.22 -8.39 10.30
CA ALA A 67 -11.79 -7.02 10.06
C ALA A 67 -10.42 -6.67 10.70
N ARG A 68 -9.83 -7.59 11.48
CA ARG A 68 -8.64 -7.33 12.31
C ARG A 68 -7.45 -6.72 11.55
N GLY A 69 -7.19 -7.18 10.32
CA GLY A 69 -6.09 -6.66 9.50
C GLY A 69 -6.28 -5.17 9.16
N THR A 70 -7.46 -4.83 8.65
CA THR A 70 -7.81 -3.45 8.26
C THR A 70 -7.90 -2.52 9.47
N ILE A 71 -8.41 -3.00 10.60
CA ILE A 71 -8.40 -2.26 11.86
C ILE A 71 -6.96 -1.97 12.31
N ALA A 72 -6.06 -2.95 12.22
CA ALA A 72 -4.65 -2.77 12.57
C ALA A 72 -3.97 -1.75 11.64
N MET A 73 -4.23 -1.81 10.33
CA MET A 73 -3.74 -0.80 9.37
C MET A 73 -4.22 0.60 9.74
N ALA A 74 -5.51 0.77 10.01
CA ALA A 74 -6.09 2.06 10.39
C ALA A 74 -5.53 2.58 11.72
N LYS A 75 -5.30 1.71 12.71
CA LYS A 75 -4.71 2.05 14.01
C LYS A 75 -3.27 2.56 13.89
N VAL A 76 -2.50 2.07 12.93
CA VAL A 76 -1.13 2.55 12.67
C VAL A 76 -1.15 3.83 11.85
N ASP A 77 -1.93 3.91 10.77
CA ASP A 77 -1.89 5.05 9.85
C ASP A 77 -2.48 6.31 10.48
N ALA A 78 -3.56 6.21 11.28
CA ALA A 78 -4.25 7.39 11.79
C ALA A 78 -3.42 8.29 12.73
N PRO A 79 -2.71 7.76 13.74
CA PRO A 79 -1.78 8.55 14.56
C PRO A 79 -0.62 9.12 13.75
N ASN A 80 -0.05 8.35 12.82
CA ASN A 80 1.08 8.78 12.01
C ASN A 80 0.71 9.90 11.04
N MET A 81 -0.48 9.84 10.43
CA MET A 81 -1.03 10.92 9.62
C MET A 81 -1.28 12.17 10.47
N ALA A 82 -1.93 12.02 11.63
CA ALA A 82 -2.25 13.16 12.49
C ALA A 82 -0.99 13.88 12.97
N LEU A 83 0.06 13.13 13.36
CA LEU A 83 1.35 13.70 13.73
C LEU A 83 1.96 14.53 12.60
N LYS A 84 1.98 14.01 11.36
CA LYS A 84 2.53 14.76 10.21
C LYS A 84 1.80 16.07 9.95
N VAL A 85 0.47 16.03 9.96
CA VAL A 85 -0.36 17.22 9.71
C VAL A 85 -0.20 18.24 10.84
N LEU A 86 -0.25 17.78 12.09
CA LEU A 86 -0.13 18.65 13.26
C LEU A 86 1.27 19.25 13.40
N ASP A 87 2.32 18.47 13.10
CA ASP A 87 3.70 18.94 13.10
C ASP A 87 3.93 20.05 12.06
N THR A 88 3.41 19.86 10.84
CA THR A 88 3.44 20.89 9.80
C THR A 88 2.67 22.15 10.24
N ALA A 89 1.52 21.97 10.87
CA ALA A 89 0.75 23.09 11.42
C ALA A 89 1.51 23.84 12.51
N MET A 90 2.19 23.13 13.42
CA MET A 90 3.04 23.71 14.45
C MET A 90 4.20 24.49 13.83
N GLN A 91 4.84 23.94 12.80
CA GLN A 91 5.93 24.61 12.08
C GLN A 91 5.49 25.95 11.48
N VAL A 92 4.29 26.02 10.89
CA VAL A 92 3.72 27.26 10.35
C VAL A 92 3.38 28.28 11.45
N HIS A 93 3.07 27.82 12.67
CA HIS A 93 2.87 28.70 13.82
C HIS A 93 4.18 29.16 14.47
N GLY A 94 5.30 28.49 14.20
CA GLY A 94 6.60 28.76 14.83
C GLY A 94 6.53 28.50 16.34
N GLY A 95 7.11 29.39 17.15
CA GLY A 95 7.09 29.24 18.63
C GLY A 95 5.69 29.10 19.23
N ALA A 96 4.66 29.72 18.64
CA ALA A 96 3.27 29.59 19.08
C ALA A 96 2.69 28.18 18.86
N GLY A 97 3.29 27.37 18.00
CA GLY A 97 2.90 25.97 17.80
C GLY A 97 3.28 25.09 19.00
N LEU A 98 4.27 25.50 19.79
CA LEU A 98 4.77 24.81 20.98
C LEU A 98 4.23 25.40 22.29
N SER A 99 3.64 26.60 22.23
CA SER A 99 3.11 27.29 23.42
C SER A 99 1.70 26.83 23.77
N GLY A 100 1.22 27.24 24.95
CA GLY A 100 -0.17 27.05 25.37
C GLY A 100 -1.18 27.94 24.65
N ASP A 101 -0.73 28.84 23.76
CA ASP A 101 -1.62 29.76 23.04
C ASP A 101 -2.42 29.06 21.95
N THR A 102 -1.96 27.87 21.54
CA THR A 102 -2.65 27.03 20.56
C THR A 102 -2.88 25.63 21.12
N VAL A 103 -3.91 24.95 20.61
CA VAL A 103 -4.18 23.56 20.98
C VAL A 103 -3.25 22.56 20.26
N LEU A 104 -2.37 23.04 19.37
CA LEU A 104 -1.59 22.19 18.46
C LEU A 104 -0.66 21.24 19.23
N ALA A 105 0.10 21.75 20.20
CA ALA A 105 1.01 20.94 21.02
C ALA A 105 0.26 19.82 21.77
N HIS A 106 -0.91 20.13 22.33
CA HIS A 106 -1.75 19.15 23.03
C HIS A 106 -2.28 18.06 22.08
N LEU A 107 -2.78 18.46 20.90
CA LEU A 107 -3.26 17.50 19.90
C LEU A 107 -2.13 16.61 19.39
N TRP A 108 -0.95 17.17 19.15
CA TRP A 108 0.23 16.44 18.71
C TRP A 108 0.68 15.41 19.76
N ALA A 109 0.76 15.83 21.04
CA ALA A 109 1.10 14.93 22.14
C ALA A 109 0.07 13.79 22.28
N THR A 110 -1.22 14.10 22.15
CA THR A 110 -2.29 13.09 22.16
C THR A 110 -2.13 12.08 21.02
N ALA A 111 -1.86 12.56 19.80
CA ALA A 111 -1.60 11.69 18.65
C ALA A 111 -0.36 10.81 18.87
N ARG A 112 0.69 11.37 19.49
CA ARG A 112 1.93 10.64 19.79
C ARG A 112 1.70 9.52 20.80
N THR A 113 0.89 9.76 21.82
CA THR A 113 0.50 8.76 22.83
C THR A 113 -0.26 7.59 22.20
N LEU A 114 -1.12 7.86 21.22
CA LEU A 114 -1.92 6.84 20.54
C LEU A 114 -1.12 5.91 19.60
N ARG A 115 0.17 6.19 19.37
CA ARG A 115 1.11 5.23 18.76
C ARG A 115 1.58 4.14 19.71
N ILE A 116 1.28 4.28 21.00
CA ILE A 116 1.70 3.36 22.06
C ILE A 116 0.47 2.76 22.74
N ALA A 117 -0.51 3.60 23.05
CA ALA A 117 -1.78 3.16 23.64
C ALA A 117 -2.55 2.23 22.69
N ASP A 118 -3.30 1.29 23.27
CA ASP A 118 -4.06 0.24 22.58
C ASP A 118 -3.23 -0.70 21.67
N GLY A 119 -1.92 -0.77 21.93
CA GLY A 119 -0.97 -1.56 21.15
C GLY A 119 -0.03 -0.64 20.37
N PRO A 120 1.30 -0.84 20.50
CA PRO A 120 2.26 -0.05 19.74
C PRO A 120 2.21 -0.41 18.25
N ASP A 121 2.63 0.53 17.40
CA ASP A 121 2.56 0.39 15.94
C ASP A 121 3.18 -0.93 15.45
N GLU A 122 4.31 -1.35 16.04
CA GLU A 122 5.06 -2.55 15.66
C GLU A 122 4.23 -3.83 15.85
N VAL A 123 3.40 -3.88 16.90
CA VAL A 123 2.51 -5.02 17.16
C VAL A 123 1.41 -5.10 16.11
N HIS A 124 0.87 -3.96 15.67
CA HIS A 124 -0.15 -3.93 14.63
C HIS A 124 0.42 -4.22 13.24
N LEU A 125 1.63 -3.75 12.93
CA LEU A 125 2.34 -4.09 11.69
C LEU A 125 2.59 -5.60 11.57
N GLY A 126 2.99 -6.26 12.67
CA GLY A 126 3.13 -7.72 12.70
C GLY A 126 1.81 -8.47 12.47
N GLN A 127 0.68 -7.93 12.96
CA GLN A 127 -0.65 -8.49 12.72
C GLN A 127 -1.10 -8.31 11.26
N SER A 128 -0.83 -7.15 10.65
CA SER A 128 -1.13 -6.89 9.24
C SER A 128 -0.30 -7.75 8.30
N ARG A 129 0.98 -8.00 8.60
CA ARG A 129 1.84 -8.90 7.80
C ARG A 129 1.25 -10.30 7.71
N ARG A 130 0.68 -10.81 8.80
CA ARG A 130 0.04 -12.14 8.85
C ARG A 130 -1.25 -12.21 8.03
N TRP A 131 -1.86 -11.06 7.74
CA TRP A 131 -3.01 -10.94 6.82
C TRP A 131 -2.58 -11.06 5.35
N ASN A 132 -1.49 -10.38 4.95
CA ASN A 132 -0.92 -10.50 3.61
C ASN A 132 -0.25 -11.86 3.35
N TYR A 133 0.14 -12.57 4.42
CA TYR A 133 0.62 -13.96 4.40
C TYR A 133 -0.46 -14.97 4.84
N ARG A 134 -1.76 -14.67 4.65
CA ARG A 134 -2.65 -15.80 4.33
C ARG A 134 -2.14 -16.34 3.00
N GLU A 135 -1.73 -17.61 3.00
CA GLU A 135 -1.18 -18.28 1.82
C GLU A 135 -1.96 -17.83 0.58
N PRO A 136 -1.30 -17.34 -0.49
CA PRO A 136 -1.97 -17.29 -1.78
C PRO A 136 -2.55 -18.69 -1.99
N ASP A 137 -3.81 -18.80 -2.41
CA ASP A 137 -4.43 -20.09 -2.74
C ASP A 137 -3.38 -20.91 -3.49
N SER A 138 -2.80 -21.94 -2.85
CA SER A 138 -1.45 -22.40 -3.18
C SER A 138 -1.30 -22.60 -4.68
N GLU A 139 -0.61 -21.67 -5.34
CA GLU A 139 -0.39 -21.73 -6.78
C GLU A 139 0.66 -22.79 -7.01
N ARG A 140 0.19 -24.02 -7.30
CA ARG A 140 1.07 -25.16 -7.52
C ARG A 140 1.29 -25.32 -8.99
N ILE A 141 2.55 -25.41 -9.37
CA ILE A 141 3.01 -25.75 -10.72
C ILE A 141 3.76 -27.05 -10.56
N THR A 142 3.24 -28.12 -11.17
CA THR A 142 3.80 -29.48 -11.05
C THR A 142 4.22 -29.80 -9.61
N ASP A 143 3.27 -29.65 -8.67
CA ASP A 143 3.41 -29.84 -7.21
C ASP A 143 4.35 -28.92 -6.43
N ASN A 144 5.05 -27.98 -7.08
CA ASN A 144 5.89 -26.98 -6.43
C ASN A 144 5.15 -25.64 -6.28
N ILE A 145 5.38 -24.94 -5.17
CA ILE A 145 4.83 -23.59 -4.95
C ILE A 145 5.64 -22.60 -5.80
N CYS A 146 4.98 -21.89 -6.70
CA CYS A 146 5.62 -20.92 -7.59
C CYS A 146 4.83 -19.60 -7.61
N SER A 147 5.52 -18.50 -7.90
CA SER A 147 4.89 -17.20 -8.12
C SER A 147 4.40 -17.07 -9.56
N MET A 148 3.09 -16.94 -9.76
CA MET A 148 2.50 -16.69 -11.07
C MET A 148 1.98 -15.26 -11.17
N ILE A 149 2.09 -14.65 -12.35
CA ILE A 149 1.42 -13.40 -12.68
C ILE A 149 0.41 -13.68 -13.80
N ILE A 150 -0.86 -13.36 -13.54
CA ILE A 150 -1.92 -13.38 -14.54
C ILE A 150 -2.08 -11.94 -15.04
N ASP A 151 -1.63 -11.68 -16.26
CA ASP A 151 -1.72 -10.37 -16.89
C ASP A 151 -2.86 -10.36 -17.93
N PHE A 152 -3.93 -9.66 -17.60
CA PHE A 152 -5.13 -9.57 -18.44
C PHE A 152 -4.90 -8.85 -19.78
N ASP A 153 -3.78 -8.14 -19.94
CA ASP A 153 -3.46 -7.37 -21.15
C ASP A 153 -2.41 -8.07 -22.04
N SER A 154 -1.91 -9.25 -21.64
CA SER A 154 -0.98 -10.05 -22.45
C SER A 154 -1.75 -11.01 -23.37
N SER A 155 -1.40 -11.04 -24.65
CA SER A 155 -1.91 -12.01 -25.63
C SER A 155 -1.07 -13.29 -25.74
N THR A 156 -0.01 -13.40 -24.93
CA THR A 156 0.90 -14.54 -24.95
C THR A 156 1.21 -15.05 -23.54
N ASN A 157 1.32 -16.37 -23.44
CA ASN A 157 1.74 -17.09 -22.24
C ASN A 157 3.24 -17.33 -22.29
N VAL A 158 3.95 -16.96 -21.24
CA VAL A 158 5.41 -16.96 -21.20
C VAL A 158 5.92 -17.60 -19.92
N VAL A 159 6.98 -18.40 -20.06
CA VAL A 159 7.76 -18.95 -18.95
C VAL A 159 9.24 -18.65 -19.13
N SER A 160 9.91 -18.37 -18.02
CA SER A 160 11.36 -18.23 -17.99
C SER A 160 12.08 -19.57 -18.25
N SER A 161 13.16 -19.54 -19.02
CA SER A 161 14.10 -20.66 -19.15
C SER A 161 14.66 -21.14 -17.81
N TYR A 162 14.83 -20.26 -16.83
CA TYR A 162 15.29 -20.60 -15.48
C TYR A 162 14.28 -21.49 -14.75
N VAL A 163 12.98 -21.19 -14.86
CA VAL A 163 11.90 -21.97 -14.24
C VAL A 163 11.82 -23.36 -14.88
N VAL A 164 11.91 -23.42 -16.21
CA VAL A 164 11.94 -24.68 -16.96
C VAL A 164 13.09 -25.58 -16.51
N GLU A 165 14.30 -25.03 -16.36
CA GLU A 165 15.47 -25.78 -15.90
C GLU A 165 15.34 -26.22 -14.44
N LYS A 166 14.80 -25.36 -13.56
CA LYS A 166 14.66 -25.65 -12.13
C LYS A 166 13.57 -26.65 -11.80
N LEU A 167 12.48 -26.64 -12.56
CA LEU A 167 11.34 -27.54 -12.38
C LEU A 167 11.40 -28.75 -13.31
N GLU A 168 12.48 -28.90 -14.08
CA GLU A 168 12.71 -29.99 -15.03
C GLU A 168 11.54 -30.19 -16.02
N LEU A 169 10.95 -29.08 -16.48
CA LEU A 169 9.76 -29.13 -17.31
C LEU A 169 10.05 -29.62 -18.73
N ILE A 170 9.13 -30.43 -19.26
CA ILE A 170 9.26 -31.04 -20.59
C ILE A 170 9.00 -29.99 -21.67
N CYS A 171 10.04 -29.65 -22.43
CA CYS A 171 9.95 -28.73 -23.55
C CYS A 171 9.78 -29.45 -24.89
N ILE A 172 8.91 -28.89 -25.74
CA ILE A 172 8.75 -29.28 -27.14
C ILE A 172 9.49 -28.25 -28.00
N LYS A 173 10.22 -28.71 -29.01
CA LYS A 173 10.82 -27.81 -30.01
C LYS A 173 9.71 -27.26 -30.89
N TYR A 174 9.66 -25.93 -30.98
CA TYR A 174 8.68 -25.22 -31.78
C TYR A 174 9.38 -24.12 -32.57
N ASN A 175 9.00 -23.95 -33.82
CA ASN A 175 9.50 -22.91 -34.71
C ASN A 175 8.32 -22.00 -35.03
N ASP A 176 8.18 -20.88 -34.32
CA ASP A 176 7.21 -19.85 -34.71
C ASP A 176 7.85 -18.52 -35.06
N PHE A 177 7.11 -17.78 -35.89
CA PHE A 177 7.46 -16.50 -36.50
C PHE A 177 6.82 -15.31 -35.75
N GLY A 178 6.82 -15.34 -34.40
CA GLY A 178 6.37 -14.22 -33.58
C GLY A 178 7.42 -13.11 -33.40
N GLU A 179 7.02 -11.95 -32.82
CA GLU A 179 7.94 -10.84 -32.51
C GLU A 179 9.05 -11.22 -31.51
N LEU A 180 8.82 -12.26 -30.71
CA LEU A 180 9.79 -12.83 -29.77
C LEU A 180 10.40 -14.10 -30.35
N LYS A 181 11.75 -14.15 -30.46
CA LYS A 181 12.48 -15.33 -30.92
C LYS A 181 12.44 -16.44 -29.86
N THR A 182 11.39 -17.24 -29.85
CA THR A 182 11.26 -18.42 -28.98
C THR A 182 11.47 -19.69 -29.80
N THR A 183 12.25 -20.64 -29.25
CA THR A 183 12.63 -21.90 -29.94
C THR A 183 12.08 -23.14 -29.24
N LYS A 184 11.41 -22.94 -28.10
CA LYS A 184 10.91 -23.98 -27.21
C LYS A 184 9.59 -23.52 -26.61
N GLN A 185 8.65 -24.45 -26.51
CA GLN A 185 7.42 -24.29 -25.77
C GLN A 185 7.34 -25.35 -24.67
N CYS A 186 6.69 -25.01 -23.57
CA CYS A 186 6.47 -25.91 -22.46
C CYS A 186 4.99 -25.91 -22.07
N MET A 187 4.43 -27.09 -21.85
CA MET A 187 3.11 -27.20 -21.24
C MET A 187 3.26 -27.02 -19.74
N ILE A 188 2.50 -26.10 -19.16
CA ILE A 188 2.52 -25.82 -17.72
C ILE A 188 1.17 -26.21 -17.15
N SER A 189 1.20 -27.23 -16.29
CA SER A 189 0.06 -27.61 -15.46
C SER A 189 0.11 -26.83 -14.15
N PHE A 190 -0.92 -26.04 -13.89
CA PHE A 190 -1.02 -25.27 -12.66
C PHE A 190 -2.37 -25.45 -11.98
N SER A 191 -2.39 -25.18 -10.67
CA SER A 191 -3.61 -25.15 -9.89
C SER A 191 -3.65 -23.93 -8.98
N ILE A 192 -4.80 -23.28 -8.90
CA ILE A 192 -5.08 -22.12 -8.03
C ILE A 192 -6.32 -22.48 -7.21
N GLY A 193 -6.11 -22.85 -5.95
CA GLY A 193 -7.18 -23.33 -5.07
C GLY A 193 -7.85 -24.61 -5.62
N ARG A 194 -9.06 -24.48 -6.18
CA ARG A 194 -9.81 -25.60 -6.80
C ARG A 194 -9.75 -25.63 -8.33
N TYR A 195 -9.18 -24.60 -8.94
CA TYR A 195 -9.01 -24.51 -10.39
C TYR A 195 -7.74 -25.24 -10.81
N SER A 196 -7.80 -26.01 -11.89
CA SER A 196 -6.65 -26.68 -12.48
C SER A 196 -6.70 -26.55 -13.99
N ASP A 197 -5.58 -26.18 -14.61
CA ASP A 197 -5.52 -25.97 -16.05
C ASP A 197 -4.12 -26.27 -16.60
N ASN A 198 -4.06 -26.46 -17.92
CA ASN A 198 -2.84 -26.71 -18.67
C ASN A 198 -2.69 -25.64 -19.74
N VAL A 199 -1.63 -24.84 -19.62
CA VAL A 199 -1.38 -23.74 -20.56
C VAL A 199 -0.05 -23.94 -21.26
N LEU A 200 -0.07 -23.80 -22.59
CA LEU A 200 1.13 -23.80 -23.40
C LEU A 200 1.82 -22.44 -23.29
N CYS A 201 3.07 -22.44 -22.82
CA CYS A 201 3.85 -21.24 -22.60
C CYS A 201 5.10 -21.24 -23.48
N ASP A 202 5.40 -20.08 -24.05
CA ASP A 202 6.64 -19.83 -24.76
C ASP A 202 7.80 -19.67 -23.79
N VAL A 203 8.91 -20.36 -24.05
CA VAL A 203 10.10 -20.28 -23.19
C VAL A 203 10.96 -19.10 -23.63
N ILE A 204 11.11 -18.11 -22.74
CA ILE A 204 11.93 -16.91 -22.97
C ILE A 204 13.21 -16.99 -22.11
N PRO A 205 14.38 -16.65 -22.67
CA PRO A 205 15.62 -16.57 -21.91
C PRO A 205 15.54 -15.42 -20.89
N MET A 206 15.23 -15.76 -19.64
CA MET A 206 15.04 -14.80 -18.54
C MET A 206 15.55 -15.41 -17.24
N GLN A 207 16.22 -14.62 -16.40
CA GLN A 207 16.69 -15.05 -15.07
C GLN A 207 15.70 -14.61 -13.97
N ASP A 208 14.44 -14.99 -14.12
CA ASP A 208 13.39 -14.68 -13.14
C ASP A 208 12.50 -15.91 -12.92
N CYS A 209 11.91 -16.05 -11.73
CA CYS A 209 11.06 -17.18 -11.37
C CYS A 209 9.60 -16.99 -11.83
N LEU A 210 9.40 -16.18 -12.87
CA LEU A 210 8.08 -15.69 -13.27
C LEU A 210 7.46 -16.56 -14.36
N ILE A 211 6.18 -16.90 -14.18
CA ILE A 211 5.29 -17.36 -15.24
C ILE A 211 4.23 -16.29 -15.47
N LYS A 212 4.10 -15.88 -16.72
CA LYS A 212 3.13 -14.87 -17.16
C LYS A 212 2.06 -15.53 -18.00
N LEU A 213 0.82 -15.54 -17.51
CA LEU A 213 -0.32 -16.03 -18.28
C LEU A 213 -1.08 -14.84 -18.89
N GLY A 214 -1.28 -14.90 -20.20
CA GLY A 214 -2.16 -14.01 -20.96
C GLY A 214 -3.57 -14.57 -21.10
N ARG A 215 -4.46 -13.84 -21.79
CA ARG A 215 -5.79 -14.37 -22.13
C ARG A 215 -5.68 -15.49 -23.17
N PRO A 216 -6.57 -16.51 -23.13
CA PRO A 216 -6.74 -17.45 -24.24
C PRO A 216 -7.21 -16.75 -25.52
#